data_AF-A0A8T5NDZ5-F1
#
_entry.id   AF-A0A8T5NDZ5-F1
#
_cell.length_a   1.000
_cell.length_b   1.000
_cell.length_c   1.000
_cell.angle_alpha   90.00
_cell.angle_beta   90.00
_cell.angle_gamma   90.00
#
_symmetry.space_group_name_H-M   'P 1'
#
loop_
_entity.id
_entity.type
_entity.pdbx_description
1 polymer ?
#
loop_
_entity_poly.entity_id
_entity_poly.type
_entity_poly.pdbx_seq_one_letter_code
_entity_poly.pdbx_strand_id
1 'polypeptide(L)' 'MWSVIQDKFKNHPAQEKVIRLLLERGFQINTEGRVVSGNIEIAHTQIANEIGVDRRVVDATCEAI' A
#
# COMPACT_ATOMS: atom_id res chain seq x y z
N MET A 1 -12.39 -3.49 12.30
CA MET A 1 -11.33 -2.75 11.61
C MET A 1 -11.15 -3.23 10.18
N TRP A 2 -10.98 -4.54 9.96
CA TRP A 2 -10.81 -5.09 8.61
C TRP A 2 -12.01 -4.87 7.66
N SER A 3 -13.24 -4.98 8.18
CA SER A 3 -14.47 -4.72 7.40
C SER A 3 -14.54 -3.31 6.79
N VAL A 4 -13.97 -2.30 7.48
CA VAL A 4 -13.95 -0.90 6.98
C VAL A 4 -12.99 -0.76 5.81
N ILE A 5 -11.86 -1.45 5.86
CA ILE A 5 -10.87 -1.46 4.77
C ILE A 5 -11.45 -2.22 3.56
N GLN A 6 -12.07 -3.37 3.81
CA GLN A 6 -12.72 -4.15 2.75
C GLN A 6 -13.83 -3.36 2.06
N ASP A 7 -14.65 -2.62 2.79
CA ASP A 7 -15.69 -1.77 2.19
C ASP A 7 -15.09 -0.62 1.37
N LYS A 8 -14.00 0.01 1.85
CA LYS A 8 -13.32 1.10 1.14
C LYS A 8 -12.67 0.65 -0.18
N PHE A 9 -12.12 -0.57 -0.20
CA PHE A 9 -11.40 -1.11 -1.36
C PHE A 9 -12.14 -2.22 -2.11
N LYS A 10 -13.42 -2.44 -1.82
CA LYS A 10 -14.30 -3.42 -2.48
C LYS A 10 -14.22 -3.41 -4.01
N ASN A 11 -14.11 -2.22 -4.61
CA ASN A 11 -14.04 -2.04 -6.06
C ASN A 11 -12.59 -2.04 -6.60
N HIS A 12 -11.59 -2.11 -5.73
CA HIS A 12 -10.16 -2.00 -6.05
C HIS A 12 -9.34 -3.11 -5.33
N PRO A 13 -9.52 -4.39 -5.70
CA PRO A 13 -8.89 -5.52 -5.00
C PRO A 13 -7.36 -5.49 -5.03
N ALA A 14 -6.76 -4.87 -6.06
CA ALA A 14 -5.31 -4.71 -6.12
C ALA A 14 -4.80 -3.69 -5.09
N GLN A 15 -5.53 -2.59 -4.85
CA GLN A 15 -5.20 -1.61 -3.81
C GLN A 15 -5.42 -2.18 -2.40
N GLU A 16 -6.46 -3.01 -2.22
CA GLU A 16 -6.69 -3.73 -0.96
C GLU A 16 -5.47 -4.56 -0.56
N LYS A 17 -4.86 -5.29 -1.50
CA LYS A 17 -3.63 -6.06 -1.25
C LYS A 17 -2.47 -5.19 -0.80
N VAL A 18 -2.33 -3.99 -1.38
CA VAL A 18 -1.27 -3.03 -0.99
C VAL A 18 -1.49 -2.60 0.45
N ILE A 19 -2.66 -2.07 0.78
CA ILE A 19 -3.02 -1.62 2.15
C ILE A 19 -2.80 -2.74 3.16
N ARG A 20 -3.22 -3.96 2.81
CA ARG A 20 -3.07 -5.13 3.66
C ARG A 20 -1.62 -5.37 4.02
N LEU A 21 -0.74 -5.38 3.02
CA LEU A 21 0.70 -5.55 3.23
C LEU A 21 1.27 -4.43 4.11
N LEU A 22 0.91 -3.17 3.83
CA LEU A 22 1.40 -2.03 4.61
C LEU A 22 1.04 -2.17 6.08
N LEU A 23 -0.20 -2.54 6.39
CA LEU A 23 -0.66 -2.72 7.76
C LEU A 23 -0.06 -3.96 8.43
N GLU A 24 0.03 -5.09 7.72
CA GLU A 24 0.61 -6.33 8.24
C GLU A 24 2.11 -6.17 8.56
N ARG A 25 2.83 -5.34 7.79
CA ARG A 25 4.26 -5.07 7.98
C ARG A 25 4.54 -3.84 8.84
N GLY A 26 3.52 -3.06 9.20
CA GLY A 26 3.67 -1.81 9.95
C GLY A 26 4.39 -0.71 9.17
N PHE A 27 4.28 -0.73 7.84
CA PHE A 27 4.81 0.34 6.99
C PHE A 27 3.93 1.58 7.07
N GLN A 28 4.57 2.73 6.87
CA GLN A 28 3.95 4.04 6.90
C GLN A 28 4.09 4.70 5.53
N ILE A 29 3.27 5.71 5.26
CA ILE A 29 3.41 6.56 4.09
C ILE A 29 3.83 7.94 4.59
N ASN A 30 4.90 8.50 4.02
CA ASN A 30 5.34 9.84 4.37
C ASN A 30 4.54 10.92 3.63
N THR A 31 4.82 12.19 3.89
CA THR A 31 4.12 13.32 3.25
C THR A 31 4.39 13.45 1.74
N GLU A 32 5.37 12.72 1.21
CA GLU A 32 5.70 12.67 -0.22
C GLU A 32 5.04 11.47 -0.92
N GLY A 33 4.18 10.71 -0.22
CA GLY A 33 3.51 9.53 -0.78
C GLY A 33 4.43 8.32 -0.94
N ARG A 34 5.58 8.30 -0.25
CA ARG A 34 6.54 7.19 -0.27
C ARG A 34 6.31 6.26 0.90
N VAL A 35 6.42 4.96 0.67
CA VAL A 35 6.35 3.96 1.73
C VAL A 35 7.66 3.94 2.52
N VAL A 36 7.55 4.02 3.85
CA VAL A 36 8.68 4.06 4.78
C VAL A 36 8.49 3.09 5.95
N SER A 37 9.61 2.62 6.51
CA SER A 37 9.68 1.97 7.81
C SER A 37 10.63 2.76 8.69
N GLY A 38 10.06 3.62 9.54
CA GLY A 38 10.85 4.64 10.25
C GLY A 38 11.51 5.61 9.27
N ASN A 39 12.84 5.63 9.26
CA ASN A 39 13.63 6.52 8.38
C ASN A 39 14.08 5.85 7.06
N ILE A 40 13.69 4.59 6.83
CA ILE A 40 14.07 3.84 5.64
C ILE A 40 12.94 3.88 4.65
N GLU A 41 13.24 4.30 3.42
CA GLU A 41 12.30 4.27 2.32
C GLU A 41 12.30 2.90 1.63
N ILE A 42 11.11 2.43 1.26
CA ILE A 42 10.88 1.17 0.57
C ILE A 42 10.37 1.47 -0.85
N ALA A 43 11.09 0.97 -1.84
CA ALA A 43 10.72 1.19 -3.23
C ALA A 43 9.37 0.53 -3.56
N HIS A 44 8.48 1.28 -4.22
CA HIS A 44 7.16 0.76 -4.63
C HIS A 44 7.27 -0.45 -5.56
N THR A 45 8.36 -0.58 -6.33
CA THR A 45 8.66 -1.77 -7.15
C THR A 45 8.80 -3.03 -6.30
N GLN A 46 9.48 -2.95 -5.14
CA GLN A 46 9.67 -4.10 -4.26
C GLN A 46 8.35 -4.54 -3.63
N ILE A 47 7.55 -3.57 -3.18
CA ILE A 47 6.20 -3.80 -2.63
C ILE A 47 5.32 -4.49 -3.68
N ALA A 48 5.30 -3.94 -4.90
CA ALA A 48 4.51 -4.46 -6.00
C ALA A 48 4.89 -5.92 -6.35
N ASN A 49 6.19 -6.22 -6.42
CA ASN A 49 6.69 -7.55 -6.70
C ASN A 49 6.33 -8.56 -5.60
N GLU A 50 6.41 -8.18 -4.33
CA GLU A 50 6.09 -9.06 -3.19
C GLU A 50 4.64 -9.56 -3.23
N ILE A 51 3.69 -8.70 -3.62
CA ILE A 51 2.25 -9.04 -3.65
C ILE A 51 1.72 -9.33 -5.07
N GLY A 52 2.60 -9.33 -6.07
CA GLY A 52 2.28 -9.65 -7.46
C GLY A 52 1.30 -8.66 -8.11
N VAL A 53 1.49 -7.35 -7.91
CA VAL A 53 0.70 -6.29 -8.55
C VAL A 53 1.58 -5.37 -9.40
N ASP A 54 0.97 -4.56 -10.26
CA ASP A 54 1.69 -3.51 -10.98
C ASP A 54 2.12 -2.39 -10.00
N ARG A 55 3.34 -1.87 -10.15
CA ARG A 55 3.88 -0.75 -9.36
C ARG A 55 2.93 0.46 -9.31
N ARG A 56 2.23 0.74 -10.41
CA ARG A 56 1.27 1.86 -10.52
C ARG A 56 0.10 1.71 -9.57
N VAL A 57 -0.27 0.48 -9.19
CA VAL A 57 -1.29 0.25 -8.16
C VAL A 57 -0.77 0.72 -6.80
N VAL A 58 0.50 0.47 -6.49
CA VAL A 58 1.12 0.96 -5.25
C VAL A 58 1.16 2.49 -5.24
N ASP A 59 1.58 3.10 -6.35
CA ASP A 59 1.58 4.57 -6.51
C ASP A 59 0.18 5.16 -6.27
N ALA A 60 -0.84 4.67 -7.00
CA ALA A 60 -2.20 5.15 -6.88
C ALA A 60 -2.81 4.90 -5.50
N THR A 61 -2.38 3.84 -4.81
CA THR A 61 -2.82 3.58 -3.43
C THR A 61 -2.22 4.60 -2.48
N CYS A 62 -0.94 4.93 -2.63
CA CYS A 62 -0.27 5.90 -1.75
C CYS A 62 -0.74 7.33 -2.00
N GLU A 63 -1.16 7.68 -3.22
CA GLU A 63 -1.78 8.97 -3.53
C GLU A 63 -3.22 9.11 -3.00
N ALA A 64 -3.92 7.99 -2.79
CA ALA A 64 -5.32 7.98 -2.36
C ALA A 64 -5.53 8.08 -0.84
N ILE A 65 -4.45 8.16 -0.05
CA ILE A 65 -4.46 8.14 1.43
C ILE A 65 -3.71 9.37 1.94
#